data_AF-A0A954IC50-F1
#
_entry.id   AF-A0A954IC50-F1
#
_cell.length_a   1.000
_cell.length_b   1.000
_cell.length_c   1.000
_cell.angle_alpha   90.00
_cell.angle_beta   90.00
_cell.angle_gamma   90.00
#
_symmetry.space_group_name_H-M   'P 1'
#
loop_
_entity.id
_entity.type
_entity.pdbx_description
1 polymer ?
#
loop_
_entity_poly.entity_id
_entity_poly.type
_entity_poly.pdbx_seq_one_letter_code
_entity_poly.pdbx_strand_id
1 'polypeptide(L)'
;MLCLRAEAKCHVRSVIPCVLHRWGMPWLVGIALITVVAEPLCSAEPVPGPADEAVHIEQIPGLRLWLDAAATESPGSVNKSADQASPQPVPVSSWKSRASSSVSVTQPKAEFQPQRWQLPGGAFLRFDGEDDCLRLTQTGLSTESLTVFLVAAPHGNPGEFRGLFAANAKEQRDYQSGLTIDLGPGPTRCFDQLNVEGAGFAGAQDLL
;
A
#
# COMPACT_ATOMS: atom_id res chain seq x y z
N MET A 1 3.46 1.35 6.14
CA MET A 1 4.10 0.25 5.41
C MET A 1 3.48 0.19 4.03
N LEU A 2 4.21 0.62 2.99
CA LEU A 2 3.78 0.49 1.60
C LEU A 2 4.52 -0.72 0.98
N CYS A 3 3.81 -1.75 0.55
CA CYS A 3 4.38 -2.94 -0.10
C CYS A 3 3.82 -3.06 -1.53
N LEU A 4 4.69 -3.08 -2.54
CA LEU A 4 4.32 -3.33 -3.93
C LEU A 4 4.72 -4.76 -4.31
N ARG A 5 3.75 -5.69 -4.35
CA ARG A 5 3.93 -7.08 -4.78
C ARG A 5 3.43 -7.22 -6.22
N ALA A 6 4.27 -7.64 -7.16
CA ALA A 6 3.84 -8.07 -8.49
C ALA A 6 3.99 -9.60 -8.56
N GLU A 7 2.88 -10.33 -8.56
CA GLU A 7 2.89 -11.76 -8.80
C GLU A 7 2.29 -12.09 -10.17
N ALA A 8 3.16 -12.53 -11.08
CA ALA A 8 2.75 -13.25 -12.27
C ALA A 8 2.53 -14.73 -11.89
N LYS A 9 1.26 -15.15 -11.89
CA LYS A 9 0.87 -16.55 -12.17
C LYS A 9 -0.55 -16.57 -12.72
N CYS A 10 -0.69 -16.18 -13.98
CA CYS A 10 -1.86 -16.54 -14.77
C CYS A 10 -1.77 -18.03 -15.10
N HIS A 11 -2.57 -18.86 -14.44
CA HIS A 11 -2.97 -20.20 -14.89
C HIS A 11 -4.41 -20.45 -14.43
N VAL A 12 -5.39 -19.88 -15.14
CA VAL A 12 -6.71 -20.53 -15.24
C VAL A 12 -6.71 -21.27 -16.57
N ARG A 13 -6.23 -22.52 -16.53
CA ARG A 13 -6.52 -23.49 -17.58
C ARG A 13 -7.98 -23.92 -17.41
N SER A 14 -8.78 -23.64 -18.44
CA SER A 14 -9.99 -24.36 -18.84
C SER A 14 -10.99 -24.72 -17.72
N VAL A 15 -12.17 -24.09 -17.76
CA VAL A 15 -13.38 -24.75 -17.30
C VAL A 15 -13.57 -25.99 -18.18
N ILE A 16 -13.30 -27.18 -17.63
CA ILE A 16 -13.72 -28.45 -18.24
C ILE A 16 -15.17 -28.65 -17.81
N PRO A 17 -16.17 -28.51 -18.69
CA PRO A 17 -17.51 -28.96 -18.35
C PRO A 17 -17.46 -30.48 -18.26
N CYS A 18 -17.62 -31.02 -17.05
CA CYS A 18 -18.00 -32.42 -16.88
C CYS A 18 -19.42 -32.58 -17.45
N VAL A 19 -19.49 -33.00 -18.71
CA VAL A 19 -20.71 -33.56 -19.29
C VAL A 19 -20.93 -34.93 -18.65
N LEU A 20 -21.75 -34.96 -17.59
CA LEU A 20 -22.37 -36.20 -17.14
C LEU A 20 -23.66 -36.38 -17.92
N HIS A 21 -23.61 -37.33 -18.85
CA HIS A 21 -24.78 -37.75 -19.61
C HIS A 21 -25.66 -38.66 -18.75
N ARG A 22 -26.93 -38.24 -18.65
CA ARG A 22 -28.15 -39.07 -18.68
C ARG A 22 -28.63 -39.70 -17.35
N TRP A 23 -29.74 -39.18 -16.82
CA TRP A 23 -31.09 -39.77 -16.79
C TRP A 23 -31.89 -39.21 -15.58
N GLY A 24 -33.04 -38.59 -15.84
CA GLY A 24 -34.18 -38.63 -14.92
C GLY A 24 -34.36 -37.48 -13.92
N MET A 25 -35.20 -36.51 -14.33
CA MET A 25 -36.11 -35.68 -13.52
C MET A 25 -35.54 -34.50 -12.67
N PRO A 26 -36.32 -33.40 -12.58
CA PRO A 26 -35.84 -32.07 -12.20
C PRO A 26 -36.02 -31.81 -10.68
N TRP A 27 -35.77 -30.57 -10.25
CA TRP A 27 -36.04 -30.04 -8.89
C TRP A 27 -35.00 -30.41 -7.82
N LEU A 28 -33.81 -29.81 -7.90
CA LEU A 28 -32.97 -29.59 -6.73
C LEU A 28 -32.53 -28.13 -6.69
N VAL A 29 -33.13 -27.38 -5.76
CA VAL A 29 -32.62 -26.09 -5.30
C VAL A 29 -31.32 -26.39 -4.55
N GLY A 30 -30.18 -26.02 -5.14
CA GLY A 30 -28.89 -26.08 -4.46
C GLY A 30 -28.83 -24.98 -3.40
N ILE A 31 -29.17 -25.31 -2.16
CA ILE A 31 -28.83 -24.48 -1.00
C ILE A 31 -27.32 -24.65 -0.77
N ALA A 32 -26.55 -23.62 -1.11
CA ALA A 32 -25.17 -23.52 -0.66
C ALA A 32 -25.18 -23.14 0.83
N LEU A 33 -24.99 -24.12 1.70
CA LEU A 33 -24.74 -23.88 3.12
C LEU A 33 -23.31 -23.36 3.26
N ILE A 34 -23.14 -22.05 3.45
CA ILE A 34 -21.86 -21.47 3.86
C ILE A 34 -21.75 -21.66 5.37
N THR A 35 -20.98 -22.67 5.79
CA THR A 35 -20.64 -22.85 7.19
C THR A 35 -19.57 -21.83 7.56
N VAL A 36 -19.96 -20.73 8.21
CA VAL A 36 -19.01 -19.85 8.91
C VAL A 36 -18.72 -20.50 10.26
N VAL A 37 -17.55 -21.14 10.39
CA VAL A 37 -17.06 -21.60 11.68
C VAL A 37 -16.52 -20.37 12.40
N ALA A 38 -17.32 -19.80 13.30
CA ALA A 38 -16.84 -18.84 14.28
C ALA A 38 -16.30 -19.62 15.47
N GLU A 39 -14.97 -19.77 15.57
CA GLU A 39 -14.37 -20.30 16.79
C GLU A 39 -14.36 -19.19 17.87
N PRO A 40 -14.78 -19.51 19.11
CA PRO A 40 -14.75 -18.56 20.20
C PRO A 40 -13.29 -18.34 20.62
N LEU A 41 -12.78 -17.11 20.42
CA LEU A 41 -11.50 -16.70 21.00
C LEU A 41 -11.68 -16.46 22.50
N CYS A 42 -11.44 -17.50 23.29
CA CYS A 42 -11.09 -17.35 24.70
C CYS A 42 -10.14 -18.47 25.14
N SER A 43 -8.85 -18.21 25.02
CA SER A 43 -7.87 -18.39 26.10
C SER A 43 -6.53 -17.84 25.60
N ALA A 44 -6.07 -16.74 26.21
CA ALA A 44 -4.77 -16.15 25.89
C ALA A 44 -3.66 -16.95 26.57
N GLU A 45 -3.19 -18.01 25.89
CA GLU A 45 -1.83 -18.49 26.09
C GLU A 45 -0.88 -17.37 25.61
N PRO A 46 0.21 -17.06 26.35
CA PRO A 46 1.14 -16.03 25.92
C PRO A 46 1.80 -16.48 24.60
N VAL A 47 1.45 -15.79 23.52
CA VAL A 47 2.14 -15.92 22.22
C VAL A 47 3.62 -15.66 22.48
N PRO A 48 4.54 -16.59 22.14
CA PRO A 48 5.96 -16.32 22.19
C PRO A 48 6.22 -15.01 21.45
N GLY A 49 6.79 -14.01 22.14
CA GLY A 49 7.13 -12.74 21.50
C GLY A 49 8.03 -12.98 20.29
N PRO A 50 7.98 -12.15 19.24
CA PRO A 50 8.75 -12.35 18.03
C PRO A 50 10.24 -12.10 18.34
N ALA A 51 10.91 -13.13 18.86
CA ALA A 51 12.32 -13.28 18.67
C ALA A 51 12.52 -13.79 17.24
N ASP A 52 12.83 -12.85 16.34
CA ASP A 52 13.92 -13.01 15.38
C ASP A 52 13.75 -14.00 14.22
N GLU A 53 12.55 -14.15 13.65
CA GLU A 53 12.47 -14.43 12.21
C GLU A 53 12.59 -13.08 11.48
N ALA A 54 13.82 -12.68 11.22
CA ALA A 54 14.11 -11.58 10.31
C ALA A 54 13.49 -11.93 8.95
N VAL A 55 12.33 -11.35 8.64
CA VAL A 55 11.74 -11.45 7.31
C VAL A 55 12.81 -10.97 6.33
N HIS A 56 13.32 -11.87 5.50
CA HIS A 56 14.26 -11.54 4.43
C HIS A 56 13.50 -10.84 3.30
N ILE A 57 13.14 -9.57 3.53
CA ILE A 57 12.33 -8.74 2.62
C ILE A 57 12.93 -8.74 1.20
N GLU A 58 14.26 -8.71 1.09
CA GLU A 58 15.00 -8.73 -0.18
C GLU A 58 14.82 -10.04 -0.97
N GLN A 59 14.43 -11.13 -0.31
CA GLN A 59 14.24 -12.44 -0.93
C GLN A 59 12.79 -12.68 -1.38
N ILE A 60 11.86 -11.76 -1.10
CA ILE A 60 10.45 -11.90 -1.49
C ILE A 60 10.34 -11.75 -3.02
N PRO A 61 10.01 -12.83 -3.77
CA PRO A 61 9.94 -12.76 -5.22
C PRO A 61 8.86 -11.76 -5.67
N GLY A 62 9.20 -10.90 -6.64
CA GLY A 62 8.27 -9.93 -7.20
C GLY A 62 8.03 -8.68 -6.33
N LEU A 63 8.64 -8.58 -5.14
CA LEU A 63 8.64 -7.34 -4.36
C LEU A 63 9.47 -6.28 -5.09
N ARG A 64 8.86 -5.14 -5.39
CA ARG A 64 9.53 -4.03 -6.11
C ARG A 64 9.93 -2.89 -5.19
N LEU A 65 9.12 -2.62 -4.18
CA LEU A 65 9.30 -1.48 -3.29
C LEU A 65 8.77 -1.82 -1.92
N TRP A 66 9.55 -1.51 -0.90
CA TRP A 66 9.14 -1.60 0.50
C TRP A 66 9.56 -0.34 1.24
N LEU A 67 8.60 0.51 1.57
CA LEU A 67 8.83 1.76 2.29
C LEU A 67 8.35 1.63 3.74
N ASP A 68 9.32 1.78 4.65
CA ASP A 68 9.16 1.67 6.10
C ASP A 68 9.79 2.88 6.79
N ALA A 69 8.99 3.70 7.45
CA ALA A 69 9.43 4.97 8.01
C ALA A 69 10.26 4.77 9.29
N ALA A 70 10.16 3.59 9.92
CA ALA A 70 11.02 3.20 11.03
C ALA A 70 12.46 2.96 10.56
N ALA A 71 12.66 2.56 9.31
CA ALA A 71 13.97 2.29 8.71
C ALA A 71 14.62 3.52 8.05
N THR A 72 13.97 4.69 8.09
CA THR A 72 14.53 5.93 7.54
C THR A 72 15.50 6.54 8.54
N GLU A 73 16.78 6.59 8.19
CA GLU A 73 17.81 7.32 8.94
C GLU A 73 17.49 8.82 8.95
N SER A 74 17.41 9.43 10.13
CA SER A 74 17.29 10.89 10.24
C SER A 74 18.65 11.54 9.91
N PRO A 75 18.76 12.43 8.90
CA PRO A 75 19.96 13.23 8.71
C PRO A 75 20.12 14.13 9.93
N GLY A 76 21.16 13.90 10.75
CA GLY A 76 21.45 14.73 11.91
C GLY A 76 21.10 14.14 13.28
N SER A 77 21.20 12.81 13.47
CA SER A 77 21.41 12.24 14.80
C SER A 77 22.80 12.63 15.35
N VAL A 78 23.03 13.93 15.53
CA VAL A 78 24.09 14.45 16.39
C VAL A 78 23.54 14.31 17.81
N ASN A 79 24.23 13.51 18.61
CA ASN A 79 24.10 13.41 20.06
C ASN A 79 23.56 14.70 20.69
N LYS A 80 22.25 14.77 20.95
CA LYS A 80 21.67 15.77 21.86
C LYS A 80 21.09 15.01 23.03
N SER A 81 21.67 15.33 24.17
CA SER A 81 21.35 14.82 25.50
C SER A 81 19.84 14.65 25.66
N ALA A 82 19.46 13.50 26.21
CA ALA A 82 18.10 13.17 26.59
C ALA A 82 17.62 14.12 27.68
N ASP A 83 17.00 15.23 27.27
CA ASP A 83 16.19 16.05 28.15
C ASP A 83 15.03 16.66 27.35
N GLN A 84 13.85 16.06 27.52
CA GLN A 84 12.49 16.57 27.25
C GLN A 84 12.24 17.51 26.06
N ALA A 85 12.88 17.31 24.90
CA ALA A 85 12.44 17.97 23.68
C ALA A 85 11.24 17.22 23.09
N SER A 86 10.09 17.88 22.92
CA SER A 86 8.95 17.36 22.14
C SER A 86 9.46 16.79 20.81
N PRO A 87 8.98 15.62 20.36
CA PRO A 87 9.45 15.00 19.12
C PRO A 87 9.27 15.99 17.97
N GLN A 88 10.40 16.48 17.45
CA GLN A 88 10.39 17.41 16.34
C GLN A 88 10.33 16.61 15.04
N PRO A 89 9.43 16.96 14.10
CA PRO A 89 9.44 16.37 12.78
C PRO A 89 10.75 16.69 12.05
N VAL A 90 11.23 15.74 11.25
CA VAL A 90 12.41 15.93 10.39
C VAL A 90 11.99 15.82 8.93
N PRO A 91 12.31 16.80 8.05
CA PRO A 91 12.05 16.70 6.62
C PRO A 91 12.74 15.48 6.00
N VAL A 92 12.08 14.82 5.04
CA VAL A 92 12.58 13.62 4.36
C VAL A 92 12.80 13.90 2.87
N SER A 93 14.06 14.09 2.49
CA SER A 93 14.46 14.24 1.09
C SER A 93 14.62 12.91 0.35
N SER A 94 14.79 11.80 1.08
CA SER A 94 15.00 10.46 0.54
C SER A 94 14.50 9.39 1.49
N TRP A 95 13.76 8.41 0.96
CA TRP A 95 13.28 7.25 1.70
C TRP A 95 13.70 5.98 0.97
N LYS A 96 14.64 5.26 1.59
CA LYS A 96 15.26 4.07 1.03
C LYS A 96 14.33 2.87 1.10
N SER A 97 14.28 2.11 0.01
CA SER A 97 13.53 0.85 -0.05
C SER A 97 14.25 -0.23 0.75
N ARG A 98 13.51 -1.01 1.55
CA ARG A 98 14.02 -2.25 2.15
C ARG A 98 14.05 -3.43 1.19
N ALA A 99 13.36 -3.33 0.04
CA ALA A 99 13.39 -4.35 -1.00
C ALA A 99 14.68 -4.30 -1.82
N SER A 100 15.35 -3.15 -1.88
CA SER A 100 16.63 -2.96 -2.56
C SER A 100 17.33 -1.71 -2.06
N SER A 101 18.61 -1.86 -1.68
CA SER A 101 19.43 -0.75 -1.20
C SER A 101 19.81 0.28 -2.27
N SER A 102 19.59 -0.02 -3.56
CA SER A 102 19.81 0.91 -4.67
C SER A 102 18.58 1.74 -5.03
N VAL A 103 17.42 1.44 -4.44
CA VAL A 103 16.14 2.12 -4.73
C VAL A 103 15.79 3.06 -3.59
N SER A 104 15.51 4.31 -3.91
CA SER A 104 14.99 5.31 -2.96
C SER A 104 13.96 6.20 -3.66
N VAL A 105 12.85 6.49 -2.99
CA VAL A 105 11.96 7.58 -3.41
C VAL A 105 12.54 8.89 -2.87
N THR A 106 12.46 9.97 -3.63
CA THR A 106 13.17 11.22 -3.31
C THR A 106 12.32 12.45 -3.56
N GLN A 107 12.68 13.53 -2.86
CA GLN A 107 12.15 14.86 -3.04
C GLN A 107 13.26 15.90 -2.78
N PRO A 108 13.90 16.43 -3.83
CA PRO A 108 15.03 17.32 -3.67
C PRO A 108 14.61 18.71 -3.17
N LYS A 109 13.36 19.14 -3.38
CA LYS A 109 12.88 20.48 -3.04
C LYS A 109 12.37 20.49 -1.59
N ALA A 110 13.01 21.27 -0.73
CA ALA A 110 12.83 21.20 0.72
C ALA A 110 11.40 21.52 1.18
N GLU A 111 10.75 22.46 0.51
CA GLU A 111 9.37 22.85 0.79
C GLU A 111 8.32 21.81 0.37
N PHE A 112 8.69 20.77 -0.40
CA PHE A 112 7.80 19.68 -0.81
C PHE A 112 8.10 18.36 -0.09
N GLN A 113 8.99 18.39 0.92
CA GLN A 113 9.42 17.20 1.63
C GLN A 113 8.45 16.84 2.75
N PRO A 114 7.94 15.60 2.79
CA PRO A 114 7.15 15.16 3.91
C PRO A 114 7.99 15.13 5.19
N GLN A 115 7.30 15.18 6.32
CA GLN A 115 7.91 15.17 7.63
C GLN A 115 7.88 13.78 8.25
N ARG A 116 9.05 13.28 8.68
CA ARG A 116 9.13 12.08 9.52
C ARG A 116 8.83 12.43 10.97
N TRP A 117 7.88 11.71 11.54
CA TRP A 117 7.56 11.76 12.96
C TRP A 117 8.04 10.47 13.62
N GLN A 118 8.81 10.61 14.71
CA GLN A 118 9.20 9.50 15.57
C GLN A 118 8.37 9.54 16.85
N LEU A 119 7.68 8.45 17.16
CA LEU A 119 6.92 8.27 18.39
C LEU A 119 7.42 7.01 19.13
N PRO A 120 7.11 6.85 20.43
CA PRO A 120 7.22 5.55 21.09
C PRO A 120 6.43 4.50 20.31
N GLY A 121 7.09 3.42 19.89
CA GLY A 121 6.47 2.31 19.16
C GLY A 121 6.53 2.39 17.63
N GLY A 122 7.03 3.49 17.03
CA GLY A 122 7.23 3.52 15.58
C GLY A 122 7.46 4.91 14.98
N ALA A 123 7.58 4.95 13.66
CA ALA A 123 7.69 6.19 12.90
C ALA A 123 6.76 6.18 11.69
N PHE A 124 6.37 7.36 11.23
CA PHE A 124 5.56 7.55 10.02
C PHE A 124 6.00 8.80 9.29
N LEU A 125 5.64 8.89 8.01
CA LEU A 125 5.75 10.12 7.24
C LEU A 125 4.40 10.84 7.23
N ARG A 126 4.44 12.14 7.48
CA ARG A 126 3.30 13.04 7.36
C ARG A 126 3.50 13.87 6.12
N PHE A 127 2.50 13.82 5.25
CA PHE A 127 2.34 14.69 4.09
C PHE A 127 1.33 15.76 4.48
N ASP A 128 1.59 17.01 4.11
CA ASP A 128 0.71 18.13 4.41
C ASP A 128 -0.63 18.11 3.64
N GLY A 129 -0.66 17.39 2.52
CA GLY A 129 -1.82 17.23 1.64
C GLY A 129 -1.93 18.30 0.54
N GLU A 130 -0.91 19.15 0.37
CA GLU A 130 -0.87 20.21 -0.63
C GLU A 130 0.17 19.95 -1.72
N ASP A 131 1.46 19.86 -1.36
CA ASP A 131 2.55 19.69 -2.32
C ASP A 131 3.62 18.67 -1.91
N ASP A 132 3.53 18.14 -0.69
CA ASP A 132 4.42 17.09 -0.21
C ASP A 132 4.32 15.83 -1.09
N CYS A 133 5.45 15.38 -1.62
CA CYS A 133 5.50 14.10 -2.34
C CYS A 133 6.90 13.50 -2.35
N LEU A 134 6.99 12.17 -2.44
CA LEU A 134 8.22 11.44 -2.71
C LEU A 134 8.09 10.69 -4.03
N ARG A 135 9.09 10.80 -4.89
CA ARG A 135 9.04 10.27 -6.26
C ARG A 135 10.18 9.29 -6.51
N LEU A 136 9.84 8.19 -7.18
CA LEU A 136 10.81 7.30 -7.82
C LEU A 136 10.52 7.35 -9.31
N THR A 137 11.47 7.85 -10.09
CA THR A 137 11.35 7.97 -11.53
C THR A 137 12.18 6.89 -12.24
N GLN A 138 11.94 6.71 -13.53
CA GLN A 138 12.73 5.80 -14.38
C GLN A 138 12.78 4.35 -13.86
N THR A 139 11.70 3.88 -13.26
CA THR A 139 11.61 2.53 -12.68
C THR A 139 11.72 1.42 -13.72
N GLY A 140 11.35 1.71 -14.98
CA GLY A 140 11.19 0.68 -16.02
C GLY A 140 10.09 -0.33 -15.70
N LEU A 141 9.24 -0.06 -14.69
CA LEU A 141 8.21 -0.98 -14.26
C LEU A 141 7.14 -1.10 -15.34
N SER A 142 6.95 -2.30 -15.84
CA SER A 142 5.82 -2.71 -16.68
C SER A 142 5.29 -4.02 -16.12
N THR A 143 4.00 -4.09 -15.84
CA THR A 143 3.37 -5.27 -15.26
C THR A 143 1.91 -5.36 -15.67
N GLU A 144 1.42 -6.59 -15.86
CA GLU A 144 0.00 -6.87 -16.09
C GLU A 144 -0.82 -6.90 -14.79
N SER A 145 -0.13 -7.04 -13.65
CA SER A 145 -0.76 -7.08 -12.33
C SER A 145 0.14 -6.45 -11.27
N LEU A 146 -0.49 -5.76 -10.32
CA LEU A 146 0.18 -5.12 -9.19
C LEU A 146 -0.69 -5.27 -7.96
N THR A 147 -0.06 -5.59 -6.84
CA THR A 147 -0.65 -5.55 -5.51
C THR A 147 0.02 -4.43 -4.74
N VAL A 148 -0.79 -3.52 -4.20
CA VAL A 148 -0.34 -2.42 -3.35
C VAL A 148 -0.91 -2.64 -1.95
N PHE A 149 -0.04 -2.74 -0.96
CA PHE A 149 -0.41 -2.62 0.44
C PHE A 149 -0.07 -1.20 0.85
N LEU A 150 -1.02 -0.47 1.40
CA LEU A 150 -0.84 0.90 1.90
C LEU A 150 -1.30 0.94 3.35
N VAL A 151 -0.51 1.58 4.21
CA VAL A 151 -0.95 1.97 5.56
C VAL A 151 -0.90 3.49 5.58
N ALA A 152 -2.08 4.10 5.55
CA ALA A 152 -2.27 5.54 5.58
C ALA A 152 -3.41 5.88 6.54
N ALA A 153 -3.36 7.09 7.10
CA ALA A 153 -4.42 7.67 7.90
C ALA A 153 -4.72 9.06 7.33
N PRO A 154 -5.58 9.18 6.30
CA PRO A 154 -5.95 10.48 5.77
C PRO A 154 -6.63 11.33 6.85
N HIS A 155 -6.16 12.57 7.03
CA HIS A 155 -6.75 13.49 8.02
C HIS A 155 -8.03 14.18 7.50
N GLY A 156 -8.24 14.17 6.19
CA GLY A 156 -9.41 14.74 5.55
C GLY A 156 -9.35 14.52 4.05
N ASN A 157 -10.50 14.76 3.41
CA ASN A 157 -10.64 14.66 1.97
C ASN A 157 -11.53 15.83 1.51
N PRO A 158 -10.94 16.95 1.08
CA PRO A 158 -11.69 18.05 0.47
C PRO A 158 -12.09 17.76 -0.99
N GLY A 159 -11.85 16.55 -1.51
CA GLY A 159 -12.01 16.20 -2.92
C GLY A 159 -10.76 16.48 -3.74
N GLU A 160 -10.95 16.62 -5.05
CA GLU A 160 -9.87 16.87 -6.03
C GLU A 160 -8.80 15.76 -6.05
N PHE A 161 -9.21 14.50 -5.80
CA PHE A 161 -8.35 13.32 -5.95
C PHE A 161 -7.10 13.36 -5.06
N ARG A 162 -7.27 13.55 -3.75
CA ARG A 162 -6.12 13.53 -2.82
C ARG A 162 -5.38 12.19 -2.90
N GLY A 163 -4.20 12.23 -3.51
CA GLY A 163 -3.42 11.05 -3.86
C GLY A 163 -2.71 10.43 -2.66
N LEU A 164 -2.83 9.10 -2.53
CA LEU A 164 -2.06 8.29 -1.60
C LEU A 164 -0.91 7.55 -2.32
N PHE A 165 -1.15 7.17 -3.57
CA PHE A 165 -0.17 6.52 -4.45
C PHE A 165 -0.48 6.82 -5.90
N ALA A 166 0.55 7.06 -6.71
CA ALA A 166 0.42 7.18 -8.16
C ALA A 166 1.61 6.56 -8.87
N ALA A 167 1.35 5.96 -10.02
CA ALA A 167 2.33 5.47 -10.98
C ALA A 167 1.86 5.80 -12.40
N ASN A 168 2.77 6.24 -13.26
CA ASN A 168 2.45 6.67 -14.61
C ASN A 168 3.62 6.42 -15.56
N ALA A 169 3.30 6.27 -16.85
CA ALA A 169 4.30 6.38 -17.89
C ALA A 169 4.83 7.82 -17.95
N LYS A 170 6.08 7.98 -18.42
CA LYS A 170 6.73 9.28 -18.54
C LYS A 170 5.82 10.26 -19.29
N GLU A 171 5.63 11.45 -18.72
CA GLU A 171 4.85 12.56 -19.30
C GLU A 171 3.36 12.24 -19.56
N GLN A 172 2.84 11.14 -18.99
CA GLN A 172 1.43 10.77 -19.08
C GLN A 172 0.75 10.87 -17.72
N ARG A 173 -0.58 10.93 -17.74
CA ARG A 173 -1.39 10.91 -16.53
C ARG A 173 -1.42 9.51 -15.94
N ASP A 174 -1.43 9.43 -14.62
CA ASP A 174 -1.54 8.19 -13.84
C ASP A 174 -2.79 7.40 -14.18
N TYR A 175 -3.96 8.03 -14.16
CA TYR A 175 -5.24 7.40 -14.47
C TYR A 175 -5.38 6.93 -15.94
N GLN A 176 -4.48 7.34 -16.84
CA GLN A 176 -4.48 6.93 -18.25
C GLN A 176 -3.46 5.83 -18.55
N SER A 177 -2.29 5.88 -17.91
CA SER A 177 -1.12 5.10 -18.30
C SER A 177 -0.58 4.17 -17.21
N GLY A 178 -1.11 4.29 -15.99
CA GLY A 178 -0.66 3.51 -14.84
C GLY A 178 -1.78 3.29 -13.84
N LEU A 179 -1.59 3.74 -12.60
CA LEU A 179 -2.50 3.50 -11.48
C LEU A 179 -2.45 4.69 -10.52
N THR A 180 -3.62 5.18 -10.10
CA THR A 180 -3.78 6.07 -8.94
C THR A 180 -4.59 5.37 -7.85
N ILE A 181 -4.24 5.66 -6.60
CA ILE A 181 -5.01 5.36 -5.40
C ILE A 181 -5.19 6.68 -4.67
N ASP A 182 -6.42 7.16 -4.59
CA ASP A 182 -6.75 8.48 -4.06
C ASP A 182 -8.09 8.47 -3.31
N LEU A 183 -8.49 9.64 -2.83
CA LEU A 183 -9.73 9.81 -2.06
C LEU A 183 -10.90 10.31 -2.94
N GLY A 184 -10.80 10.15 -4.26
CA GLY A 184 -11.87 10.49 -5.19
C GLY A 184 -12.09 11.99 -5.42
N PRO A 185 -13.05 12.33 -6.29
CA PRO A 185 -13.28 13.71 -6.72
C PRO A 185 -13.98 14.57 -5.67
N GLY A 186 -14.85 13.96 -4.85
CA GLY A 186 -15.76 14.67 -3.96
C GLY A 186 -15.22 14.85 -2.54
N PRO A 187 -15.58 15.93 -1.85
CA PRO A 187 -15.24 16.08 -0.43
C PRO A 187 -16.02 15.09 0.43
N THR A 188 -15.37 14.55 1.45
CA THR A 188 -15.96 13.64 2.44
C THR A 188 -15.58 14.06 3.85
N ARG A 189 -16.41 13.70 4.84
CA ARG A 189 -16.23 14.09 6.26
C ARG A 189 -15.55 13.01 7.10
N CYS A 190 -15.40 11.82 6.53
CA CYS A 190 -14.77 10.66 7.13
C CYS A 190 -14.05 9.87 6.03
N PHE A 191 -13.27 8.88 6.41
CA PHE A 191 -12.69 7.95 5.44
C PHE A 191 -13.77 6.97 4.98
N ASP A 192 -14.46 7.32 3.90
CA ASP A 192 -15.56 6.56 3.28
C ASP A 192 -15.39 6.38 1.76
N GLN A 193 -14.27 6.86 1.21
CA GLN A 193 -13.92 6.70 -0.19
C GLN A 193 -12.46 6.27 -0.33
N LEU A 194 -12.24 5.18 -1.07
CA LEU A 194 -10.93 4.72 -1.51
C LEU A 194 -11.01 4.44 -3.00
N ASN A 195 -10.61 5.42 -3.79
CA ASN A 195 -10.75 5.38 -5.23
C ASN A 195 -9.50 4.80 -5.89
N VAL A 196 -9.71 4.01 -6.96
CA VAL A 196 -8.67 3.60 -7.88
C VAL A 196 -9.04 3.97 -9.31
N GLU A 197 -8.05 4.40 -10.10
CA GLU A 197 -8.15 4.60 -11.55
C GLU A 197 -6.86 4.15 -12.22
N GLY A 198 -6.92 3.73 -13.48
CA GLY A 198 -5.70 3.33 -14.16
C GLY A 198 -5.90 2.74 -15.55
N ALA A 199 -4.76 2.41 -16.18
CA ALA A 199 -4.73 1.72 -17.44
C ALA A 199 -5.40 0.34 -17.31
N GLY A 200 -6.49 0.13 -18.04
CA GLY A 200 -7.22 -1.14 -18.08
C GLY A 200 -8.65 -1.08 -17.55
N PHE A 201 -9.06 0.02 -16.91
CA PHE A 201 -10.45 0.25 -16.53
C PHE A 201 -10.78 1.75 -16.56
N ALA A 202 -12.07 2.09 -16.65
CA ALA A 202 -12.51 3.47 -16.89
C ALA A 202 -13.08 4.12 -15.63
N GLY A 203 -12.63 5.35 -15.37
CA GLY A 203 -13.13 6.22 -14.31
C GLY A 203 -12.81 5.76 -12.89
N ALA A 204 -13.15 6.63 -11.95
CA ALA A 204 -13.07 6.42 -10.50
C ALA A 204 -13.86 5.18 -10.06
N GLN A 205 -13.16 4.17 -9.54
CA GLN A 205 -13.76 2.99 -8.88
C GLN A 205 -13.53 3.08 -7.38
N ASP A 206 -14.62 3.26 -6.63
CA ASP A 206 -14.58 3.24 -5.17
C ASP A 206 -14.52 1.81 -4.63
N LEU A 207 -13.63 1.57 -3.67
CA LEU A 207 -13.39 0.27 -3.06
C LEU A 207 -14.00 0.12 -1.65
N LEU A 208 -14.70 1.14 -1.16
CA LEU A 208 -15.39 1.15 0.15
C LEU A 208 -16.92 1.02 0.04
#